data_AF-A0A2J8A0L9-F1
#
_entry.id   AF-A0A2J8A0L9-F1
#
_cell.length_a   1.000
_cell.length_b   1.000
_cell.length_c   1.000
_cell.angle_alpha   90.00
_cell.angle_beta   90.00
_cell.angle_gamma   90.00
#
_symmetry.space_group_name_H-M   'P 1'
#
loop_
_entity.id
_entity.type
_entity.pdbx_description
1 polymer ?
#
loop_
_entity_poly.entity_id
_entity_poly.type
_entity_poly.pdbx_seq_one_letter_code
_entity_poly.pdbx_strand_id
1 'polypeptide(L)'
;ATPVAILASKGSYLQTAADIIFGLAIPIHSHICMNAVVTDYLPKAARGPARVGVLGMSLLTYVGIQKMNMAGPGVTETVKGLWRKSPK
;
A
#
# COMPACT_ATOMS: atom_id res chain seq x y z
N ALA A 1 0.25 -15.25 -3.76
CA ALA A 1 -0.77 -14.61 -2.90
C ALA A 1 -1.78 -13.76 -3.69
N THR A 2 -1.33 -12.98 -4.68
CA THR A 2 -2.09 -11.90 -5.32
C THR A 2 -3.35 -12.27 -6.14
N PRO A 3 -3.43 -13.38 -6.91
CA PRO A 3 -4.67 -13.70 -7.63
C PRO A 3 -5.76 -14.27 -6.70
N VAL A 4 -5.36 -15.07 -5.72
CA VAL A 4 -6.28 -15.84 -4.87
C VAL A 4 -7.04 -14.96 -3.88
N ALA A 5 -6.42 -13.86 -3.43
CA ALA A 5 -7.08 -12.90 -2.53
C ALA A 5 -8.33 -12.23 -3.16
N ILE A 6 -8.39 -12.10 -4.49
CA ILE A 6 -9.56 -11.54 -5.20
C ILE A 6 -10.80 -12.42 -4.99
N LEU A 7 -10.61 -13.73 -4.91
CA LEU A 7 -11.67 -14.71 -4.71
C LEU A 7 -12.04 -14.90 -3.24
N ALA A 8 -11.25 -14.35 -2.32
CA ALA A 8 -11.51 -14.48 -0.89
C ALA A 8 -12.80 -13.76 -0.50
N SER A 9 -13.61 -14.37 0.36
CA SER A 9 -14.81 -13.75 0.92
C SER A 9 -14.44 -12.68 1.95
N LYS A 10 -15.31 -11.68 2.10
CA LYS A 10 -15.14 -10.59 3.06
C LYS A 10 -14.99 -11.14 4.48
N GLY A 11 -13.94 -10.73 5.19
CA GLY A 11 -13.64 -11.15 6.56
C GLY A 11 -13.03 -12.54 6.70
N SER A 12 -12.75 -13.24 5.59
CA SER A 12 -12.08 -14.54 5.64
C SER A 12 -10.62 -14.44 6.08
N TYR A 13 -10.09 -15.49 6.70
CA TYR A 13 -8.67 -15.56 7.10
C TYR A 13 -7.71 -15.30 5.94
N LEU A 14 -8.06 -15.79 4.75
CA LEU A 14 -7.27 -15.58 3.55
C LEU A 14 -7.23 -14.10 3.15
N GLN A 15 -8.36 -13.40 3.20
CA GLN A 15 -8.39 -11.95 2.95
C GLN A 15 -7.56 -11.21 3.99
N THR A 16 -7.77 -11.48 5.28
CA THR A 16 -7.06 -10.81 6.38
C THR A 16 -5.54 -11.01 6.28
N ALA A 17 -5.10 -12.24 5.99
CA ALA A 17 -3.69 -12.54 5.79
C ALA A 17 -3.11 -11.79 4.57
N ALA A 18 -3.84 -11.77 3.45
CA ALA A 18 -3.44 -11.02 2.27
C ALA A 18 -3.33 -9.51 2.56
N ASP A 19 -4.30 -8.94 3.27
CA ASP A 19 -4.32 -7.52 3.63
C ASP A 19 -3.15 -7.13 4.54
N ILE A 20 -2.78 -7.97 5.51
CA ILE A 20 -1.59 -7.77 6.35
C ILE A 20 -0.31 -7.78 5.48
N ILE A 21 -0.18 -8.77 4.58
CA ILE A 21 0.97 -8.87 3.68
C ILE A 21 1.06 -7.62 2.80
N PHE A 22 -0.05 -7.19 2.19
CA PHE A 22 -0.10 -5.98 1.36
C PHE A 22 0.21 -4.72 2.17
N GLY A 23 -0.23 -4.66 3.42
CA GLY A 23 0.06 -3.56 4.33
C GLY A 23 1.54 -3.33 4.60
N LEU A 24 2.39 -4.35 4.40
CA LEU A 24 3.84 -4.23 4.49
C LEU A 24 4.50 -4.15 3.10
N ALA A 25 4.11 -5.05 2.20
CA ALA A 25 4.74 -5.18 0.90
C ALA A 25 4.61 -3.92 0.03
N ILE A 26 3.42 -3.29 0.01
CA ILE A 26 3.16 -2.11 -0.82
C ILE A 26 4.03 -0.92 -0.39
N PRO A 27 4.02 -0.49 0.90
CA PRO A 27 4.86 0.62 1.35
C PRO A 27 6.36 0.35 1.18
N ILE A 28 6.83 -0.86 1.49
CA ILE A 28 8.26 -1.21 1.39
C ILE A 28 8.73 -1.17 -0.07
N HIS A 29 8.00 -1.83 -0.98
CA HIS A 29 8.32 -1.80 -2.40
C HIS A 29 8.34 -0.36 -2.93
N SER A 30 7.29 0.40 -2.62
CA SER A 30 7.17 1.79 -3.05
C SER A 30 8.29 2.67 -2.51
N HIS A 31 8.71 2.48 -1.25
CA HIS A 31 9.81 3.23 -0.65
C HIS A 31 11.14 2.99 -1.39
N ILE A 32 11.46 1.72 -1.69
CA ILE A 32 12.68 1.36 -2.41
C ILE A 32 12.66 1.98 -3.82
N CYS A 33 11.57 1.80 -4.56
CA CYS A 33 11.43 2.32 -5.92
C CYS A 33 11.48 3.86 -5.95
N MET A 34 10.84 4.55 -5.00
CA MET A 34 10.91 6.02 -4.96
C MET A 34 12.32 6.53 -4.63
N ASN A 35 13.11 5.81 -3.85
CA ASN A 35 14.52 6.16 -3.65
C ASN A 35 15.36 6.00 -4.93
N ALA A 36 15.01 5.05 -5.81
CA ALA A 36 15.60 4.95 -7.14
C ALA A 36 15.22 6.17 -8.00
N VAL A 37 13.94 6.54 -8.05
CA VAL A 37 13.46 7.76 -8.74
C VAL A 37 14.18 9.02 -8.24
N VAL A 38 14.34 9.18 -6.92
CA VAL A 38 15.14 10.29 -6.35
C VAL A 38 16.58 10.28 -6.85
N THR A 39 17.18 9.10 -6.99
CA THR A 39 18.56 8.97 -7.47
C THR A 39 18.70 9.33 -8.95
N ASP A 40 17.71 8.98 -9.77
CA ASP A 40 17.72 9.21 -11.22
C ASP A 40 17.50 10.70 -11.57
N TYR A 41 16.57 11.37 -10.88
CA TYR A 41 16.08 12.68 -11.33
C TYR A 41 16.52 13.87 -10.48
N LEU A 42 17.03 13.68 -9.25
CA LEU A 42 17.45 14.79 -8.40
C LEU A 42 18.97 15.00 -8.39
N PRO A 43 19.43 16.28 -8.41
CA PRO A 43 20.84 16.60 -8.22
C PRO A 43 21.30 16.17 -6.82
N LYS A 44 22.58 15.80 -6.67
CA LYS A 44 23.13 15.22 -5.45
C LYS A 44 22.78 16.00 -4.18
N ALA A 45 22.81 17.34 -4.24
CA ALA A 45 22.48 18.22 -3.11
C ALA A 45 21.03 18.09 -2.63
N ALA A 46 20.08 17.78 -3.51
CA ALA A 46 18.66 17.66 -3.18
C ALA A 46 18.25 16.24 -2.74
N ARG A 47 19.09 15.22 -2.96
CA ARG A 47 18.74 13.82 -2.69
C ARG A 47 18.51 13.56 -1.20
N GLY A 48 19.36 14.10 -0.32
CA GLY A 48 19.21 13.92 1.13
C GLY A 48 17.83 14.35 1.65
N PRO A 49 17.47 15.64 1.47
CA PRO A 49 16.14 16.14 1.84
C PRO A 49 14.99 15.37 1.19
N ALA A 50 15.10 15.05 -0.10
CA ALA A 50 14.06 14.30 -0.81
C ALA A 50 13.86 12.89 -0.25
N ARG A 51 14.93 12.17 0.12
CA ARG A 51 14.83 10.84 0.74
C ARG A 51 14.17 10.89 2.11
N VAL A 52 14.41 11.94 2.89
CA VAL A 52 13.69 12.18 4.16
C VAL A 52 12.20 12.40 3.89
N GLY A 53 11.86 13.19 2.87
CA GLY A 53 10.47 13.39 2.44
C GLY A 53 9.80 12.08 2.01
N VAL A 54 10.48 11.26 1.21
CA VAL A 54 10.00 9.93 0.80
C VAL A 54 9.81 9.03 2.02
N LEU A 55 10.73 9.03 2.99
CA LEU A 55 10.57 8.26 4.23
C LEU A 55 9.31 8.68 5.00
N GLY A 56 9.10 9.99 5.19
CA GLY A 56 7.90 10.52 5.82
C GLY A 56 6.63 10.07 5.09
N MET A 57 6.61 10.16 3.76
CA MET A 57 5.48 9.73 2.94
C MET A 57 5.24 8.22 3.01
N SER A 58 6.30 7.41 3.04
CA SER A 58 6.19 5.95 3.20
C SER A 58 5.61 5.56 4.55
N LEU A 59 6.01 6.23 5.63
CA LEU A 59 5.45 6.00 6.97
C LEU A 59 3.97 6.39 7.03
N LEU A 60 3.60 7.55 6.48
CA LEU A 60 2.20 7.99 6.41
C LEU A 60 1.35 7.00 5.61
N THR A 61 1.86 6.53 4.47
CA THR A 61 1.19 5.53 3.63
C THR A 61 1.02 4.21 4.38
N TYR A 62 2.06 3.74 5.07
CA TYR A 62 2.01 2.53 5.89
C TYR A 62 0.93 2.64 6.97
N VAL A 63 0.92 3.72 7.75
CA VAL A 63 -0.08 3.95 8.80
C VAL A 63 -1.49 4.04 8.21
N GLY A 64 -1.67 4.71 7.06
CA GLY A 64 -2.95 4.79 6.38
C GLY A 64 -3.49 3.43 5.94
N ILE A 65 -2.63 2.58 5.35
CA ILE A 65 -3.01 1.23 4.96
C ILE A 65 -3.31 0.35 6.17
N GLN A 66 -2.49 0.43 7.24
CA GLN A 66 -2.75 -0.32 8.47
C GLN A 66 -4.08 0.09 9.12
N LYS A 67 -4.37 1.38 9.17
CA LYS A 67 -5.68 1.89 9.63
C LYS A 67 -6.82 1.32 8.79
N MET A 68 -6.68 1.28 7.46
CA MET A 68 -7.69 0.70 6.56
C MET A 68 -7.86 -0.82 6.77
N ASN A 69 -6.78 -1.53 7.09
CA ASN A 69 -6.82 -2.97 7.37
C ASN A 69 -7.46 -3.31 8.72
N MET A 70 -7.23 -2.48 9.76
CA MET A 70 -7.71 -2.76 11.12
C MET A 70 -9.09 -2.18 11.41
N ALA A 71 -9.36 -0.97 10.92
CA ALA A 71 -10.60 -0.23 11.21
C ALA A 71 -11.53 -0.11 9.99
N GLY A 72 -11.10 -0.60 8.83
CA GLY A 72 -11.84 -0.53 7.58
C GLY A 72 -12.09 -1.91 6.97
N PRO A 73 -12.52 -1.95 5.71
CA PRO A 73 -12.78 -3.21 5.01
C PRO A 73 -11.50 -3.99 4.63
N GLY A 74 -10.32 -3.40 4.74
CA GLY A 74 -9.05 -3.95 4.26
C GLY A 74 -8.77 -3.64 2.80
N VAL A 75 -7.49 -3.68 2.41
CA VAL A 75 -7.02 -3.34 1.05
C VAL A 75 -7.78 -4.13 -0.03
N THR A 76 -7.90 -5.45 0.15
CA THR A 76 -8.49 -6.34 -0.85
C THR A 76 -9.97 -6.03 -1.08
N GLU A 77 -10.77 -5.88 -0.01
CA GLU A 77 -12.19 -5.54 -0.17
C GLU A 77 -12.41 -4.10 -0.62
N THR A 78 -11.54 -3.15 -0.26
CA THR A 78 -11.57 -1.80 -0.82
C THR A 78 -11.43 -1.86 -2.34
N VAL A 79 -10.42 -2.58 -2.86
CA VAL A 79 -10.21 -2.72 -4.31
C VAL A 79 -11.39 -3.44 -4.97
N LYS A 80 -11.88 -4.54 -4.40
CA LYS A 80 -13.07 -5.23 -4.94
C LYS A 80 -14.31 -4.33 -4.90
N GLY A 81 -14.47 -3.51 -3.87
CA GLY A 81 -15.53 -2.54 -3.74
C GLY A 81 -15.53 -1.52 -4.87
N LEU A 82 -14.35 -1.02 -5.25
CA LEU A 82 -14.18 -0.11 -6.41
C LEU A 82 -14.55 -0.78 -7.74
N TRP A 83 -14.39 -2.10 -7.85
CA TRP A 83 -14.74 -2.88 -9.04
C TRP A 83 -16.20 -3.37 -9.07
N ARG A 84 -16.93 -3.32 -7.96
CA ARG A 84 -18.36 -3.64 -7.93
C ARG A 84 -19.13 -2.50 -8.59
N LYS A 85 -20.15 -2.86 -9.37
CA LYS A 85 -21.04 -1.86 -9.99
C LYS A 85 -21.71 -1.03 -8.91
N SER A 86 -21.71 0.30 -9.04
CA SER A 86 -22.46 1.15 -8.11
C SER A 86 -23.92 0.71 -8.06
N PRO A 87 -24.54 0.67 -6.86
CA PRO A 87 -25.99 0.53 -6.77
C PRO A 87 -26.62 1.64 -7.62
N LYS A 88 -27.58 1.27 -8.47
CA LYS A 88 -28.39 2.25 -9.20
C LYS A 88 -29.30 3.00 -8.24
#